data_AF-A0A954U071-F1
#
_entry.id   AF-A0A954U071-F1
#
_cell.length_a   1.000
_cell.length_b   1.000
_cell.length_c   1.000
_cell.angle_alpha   90.00
_cell.angle_beta   90.00
_cell.angle_gamma   90.00
#
_symmetry.space_group_name_H-M   'P 1'
#
loop_
_entity.id
_entity.type
_entity.pdbx_description
1 polymer ?
#
loop_
_entity_poly.entity_id
_entity_poly.type
_entity_poly.pdbx_seq_one_letter_code
_entity_poly.pdbx_strand_id
1 'polypeptide(L)' 'MSRSDTALLVIDVQEKLIPLIAQHETIVWNIGRLLDGAGILGMRSMATEQYPRGLGPTIERLANR' A
#
# COMPACT_ATOMS: atom_id res chain seq x y z
N MET A 1 -4.02 21.92 3.77
CA MET A 1 -4.44 20.58 3.33
C MET A 1 -5.44 20.06 4.34
N SER A 2 -6.47 19.40 3.85
CA SER A 2 -7.59 18.82 4.59
C SER A 2 -7.80 17.38 4.14
N ARG A 3 -8.48 16.55 4.93
CA ARG A 3 -8.78 15.18 4.49
C ARG A 3 -9.53 15.10 3.15
N SER A 4 -10.27 16.13 2.77
CA SER A 4 -11.04 16.22 1.53
C SER A 4 -10.20 16.54 0.29
N ASP A 5 -9.00 17.11 0.47
CA ASP A 5 -8.06 17.43 -0.62
C ASP A 5 -6.83 16.52 -0.63
N THR A 6 -6.80 15.49 0.22
CA THR A 6 -5.68 14.57 0.40
C THR A 6 -6.13 13.13 0.18
N ALA A 7 -5.30 12.32 -0.48
CA ALA A 7 -5.51 10.89 -0.66
C ALA A 7 -4.21 10.11 -0.42
N LEU A 8 -4.33 8.84 -0.04
CA LEU A 8 -3.22 7.90 0.05
C LEU A 8 -3.19 7.03 -1.21
N LEU A 9 -2.04 6.98 -1.88
CA LEU A 9 -1.79 6.08 -3.00
C LEU A 9 -0.66 5.12 -2.63
N VAL A 10 -0.96 3.82 -2.60
CA VAL A 10 0.02 2.75 -2.39
C VAL A 10 0.47 2.22 -3.75
N ILE A 11 1.77 2.28 -4.04
CA ILE A 11 2.28 1.99 -5.38
C ILE A 11 3.04 0.68 -5.38
N ASP A 12 2.51 -0.30 -6.14
CA ASP A 12 3.22 -1.49 -6.63
C ASP A 12 3.86 -2.37 -5.52
N VAL A 13 3.18 -2.52 -4.39
CA VAL A 13 3.63 -3.33 -3.25
C VAL A 13 3.24 -4.80 -3.46
N GLN A 14 3.91 -5.42 -4.42
CA GLN A 14 3.53 -6.73 -4.97
C GLN A 14 4.43 -7.87 -4.51
N GLU A 15 3.90 -9.09 -4.50
CA GLU A 15 4.54 -10.29 -3.94
C GLU A 15 5.94 -10.59 -4.47
N LYS A 16 6.21 -10.36 -5.77
CA LYS A 16 7.54 -10.63 -6.34
C LYS A 16 8.49 -9.44 -6.30
N LEU A 17 7.97 -8.23 -6.08
CA LEU A 17 8.76 -7.00 -6.03
C LEU A 17 9.23 -6.72 -4.60
N ILE A 18 8.34 -6.84 -3.62
CA ILE A 18 8.60 -6.46 -2.23
C ILE A 18 9.80 -7.20 -1.59
N PRO A 19 10.06 -8.51 -1.84
CA PRO A 19 11.18 -9.20 -1.20
C PRO A 19 12.56 -8.74 -1.71
N LEU A 20 12.59 -8.08 -2.88
CA LEU A 20 13.81 -7.53 -3.48
C LEU A 20 14.20 -6.17 -2.88
N ILE A 21 13.31 -5.56 -2.09
CA ILE A 21 13.55 -4.28 -1.43
C ILE A 21 14.16 -4.53 -0.05
N ALA A 22 15.27 -3.85 0.23
CA ALA A 22 15.90 -3.89 1.55
C ALA A 22 14.93 -3.34 2.62
N GLN A 23 14.85 -4.01 3.76
CA GLN A 23 13.98 -3.62 4.89
C GLN A 23 12.48 -3.60 4.54
N HIS A 24 12.05 -4.43 3.60
CA HIS A 24 10.66 -4.47 3.15
C HIS A 24 9.64 -4.71 4.26
N GLU A 25 9.96 -5.49 5.30
CA GLU A 25 9.08 -5.69 6.47
C GLU A 25 8.71 -4.36 7.14
N THR A 26 9.67 -3.46 7.33
CA THR A 26 9.43 -2.12 7.90
C THR A 26 8.59 -1.26 6.97
N ILE A 27 8.85 -1.33 5.66
CA ILE A 27 8.08 -0.61 4.64
C ILE A 27 6.62 -1.07 4.66
N VAL A 28 6.39 -2.38 4.61
CA VAL A 28 5.04 -2.98 4.66
C VAL A 28 4.32 -2.62 5.97
N TRP A 29 5.02 -2.66 7.10
CA TRP A 29 4.45 -2.24 8.39
C TRP A 29 4.03 -0.76 8.38
N ASN A 30 4.87 0.13 7.84
CA ASN A 30 4.56 1.55 7.72
C ASN A 30 3.36 1.81 6.79
N ILE A 31 3.31 1.13 5.64
CA ILE A 31 2.18 1.25 4.71
C ILE A 31 0.88 0.82 5.39
N GLY A 32 0.89 -0.29 6.13
CA GLY A 32 -0.27 -0.73 6.90
C GLY A 32 -0.77 0.34 7.87
N ARG A 33 0.13 1.01 8.59
CA ARG A 33 -0.24 2.12 9.49
C ARG A 33 -0.81 3.33 8.77
N LEU A 34 -0.30 3.64 7.59
CA LEU A 34 -0.82 4.73 6.76
C LEU A 34 -2.22 4.41 6.25
N LEU A 35 -2.48 3.17 5.83
CA LEU A 35 -3.81 2.71 5.44
C LEU A 35 -4.79 2.78 6.61
N ASP A 36 -4.41 2.26 7.78
CA ASP A 36 -5.23 2.31 9.00
C ASP A 36 -5.56 3.77 9.38
N GLY A 37 -4.55 4.66 9.35
CA GLY A 37 -4.72 6.08 9.64
C GLY A 37 -5.61 6.79 8.62
N ALA A 38 -5.45 6.49 7.33
CA ALA A 38 -6.31 7.03 6.27
C ALA A 38 -7.77 6.60 6.48
N GLY A 39 -8.01 5.34 6.85
CA GLY A 39 -9.33 4.83 7.21
C GLY A 39 -9.95 5.57 8.40
N ILE A 40 -9.20 5.76 9.49
CA ILE A 40 -9.66 6.50 10.69
C ILE A 40 -10.04 7.94 10.34
N LEU A 41 -9.26 8.59 9.48
CA LEU A 41 -9.51 9.98 9.07
C LEU A 41 -10.63 10.10 8.02
N GLY A 42 -11.13 8.99 7.47
CA GLY A 42 -12.07 8.97 6.36
C GLY A 42 -11.46 9.57 5.08
N MET A 43 -10.16 9.35 4.87
CA MET A 43 -9.43 9.75 3.67
C MET A 43 -9.52 8.67 2.61
N ARG A 44 -9.50 9.08 1.33
CA ARG A 44 -9.48 8.15 0.21
C ARG A 44 -8.13 7.43 0.11
N SER A 45 -8.14 6.11 0.04
CA SER A 45 -6.99 5.27 -0.28
C SER A 45 -7.19 4.57 -1.63
N MET A 46 -6.10 4.38 -2.39
CA MET A 46 -6.07 3.63 -3.65
C MET A 46 -4.73 2.89 -3.76
N ALA A 47 -4.68 1.86 -4.60
CA ALA A 47 -3.45 1.14 -4.91
C ALA A 47 -3.26 0.98 -6.42
N THR A 48 -2.00 0.88 -6.85
CA THR A 48 -1.63 0.47 -8.22
C THR A 48 -0.87 -0.85 -8.17
N GLU A 49 -0.96 -1.58 -9.28
CA GLU A 49 -0.16 -2.79 -9.48
C GLU A 49 0.49 -2.76 -10.85
N GLN A 50 1.81 -2.95 -10.86
CA GLN A 50 2.59 -3.05 -12.08
C GLN A 50 2.55 -4.50 -12.58
N TYR A 51 2.05 -4.71 -13.78
CA TYR A 51 2.04 -6.02 -14.46
C TYR A 51 1.75 -7.23 -13.52
N PRO A 52 0.54 -7.33 -12.91
CA PRO A 52 0.23 -8.35 -11.90
C PRO A 52 0.46 -9.78 -12.37
N ARG A 53 0.25 -10.03 -13.67
CA ARG A 53 0.52 -11.33 -14.31
C ARG A 53 1.96 -11.80 -14.10
N GLY A 54 2.92 -10.87 -14.11
CA GLY A 54 4.33 -11.17 -13.94
C GLY A 54 4.82 -11.00 -12.51
N LEU A 55 4.35 -9.97 -11.80
CA LEU A 55 4.88 -9.55 -10.49
C LEU A 55 4.04 -10.03 -9.28
N GLY A 56 2.92 -10.70 -9.53
CA GLY A 56 1.96 -11.06 -8.50
C GLY A 56 1.05 -9.89 -8.12
N PRO A 57 -0.02 -10.14 -7.35
CA PRO A 57 -0.89 -9.10 -6.82
C PRO A 57 -0.17 -8.30 -5.72
N THR A 58 -0.83 -7.25 -5.24
CA THR A 58 -0.50 -6.59 -3.97
C THR A 58 -0.48 -7.63 -2.86
N ILE A 59 0.50 -7.52 -1.96
CA ILE A 59 0.63 -8.49 -0.85
C ILE A 59 -0.65 -8.52 0.02
N GLU A 60 -1.06 -9.72 0.42
CA GLU A 60 -2.29 -9.95 1.18
C GLU A 60 -2.36 -9.12 2.48
N ARG A 61 -1.20 -8.89 3.11
CA ARG A 61 -1.06 -8.09 4.33
C ARG A 61 -1.59 -6.65 4.20
N LEU A 62 -1.61 -6.12 2.98
CA LEU A 62 -2.09 -4.78 2.66
C LEU A 62 -3.41 -4.79 1.88
N ALA A 63 -3.66 -5.82 1.06
CA ALA A 63 -4.85 -5.88 0.20
C ALA A 63 -6.19 -5.90 0.97
N ASN A 64 -6.17 -6.31 2.24
CA ASN A 64 -7.37 -6.43 3.09
C ASN A 64 -7.55 -5.26 4.07
N ARG A 65 -6.87 -4.13 3.87
CA ARG A 65 -6.87 -2.97 4.79
C ARG A 65 -7.61 -1.77 4.21
#